data_AF-K3YFP0-F1
#
_entry.id   AF-K3YFP0-F1
#
_cell.length_a   1.000
_cell.length_b   1.000
_cell.length_c   1.000
_cell.angle_alpha   90.00
_cell.angle_beta   90.00
_cell.angle_gamma   90.00
#
_symmetry.space_group_name_H-M   'P 1'
#
loop_
_entity.id
_entity.type
_entity.pdbx_description
1 polymer ?
#
loop_
_entity_poly.entity_id
_entity_poly.type
_entity_poly.pdbx_seq_one_letter_code
_entity_poly.pdbx_strand_id
1 'polypeptide(L)'
;MVQEHYYDEDLFVVAVEIYSSETGIWVFKESRWSEWDIRFTGQMTYFNGFLHFCIASNAVASVDTQGQAWRVSRVRHNAVYGYSSSISHSQGRLLYVDNNVWQNDTLSIYILEDHNSEEWTWAFKQSIYKPDLFGPRPAQGGWDYYIAAFHPNGDLVFFYDERQKRLMSYDMKHGHVHVICTLGEVLKLVHGEYYDVRRLFLPYVPLYSGALASPSIN
;
A
#
# COMPACT_ATOMS: atom_id res chain seq x y z
N MET A 1 10.75 6.69 -10.01
CA MET A 1 9.45 6.25 -10.54
C MET A 1 9.74 4.95 -11.29
N VAL A 2 9.31 3.80 -10.79
CA VAL A 2 9.74 2.51 -11.38
C VAL A 2 8.82 2.17 -12.56
N GLN A 3 9.38 1.74 -13.70
CA GLN A 3 8.64 1.30 -14.90
C GLN A 3 8.77 -0.22 -15.07
N GLU A 4 7.66 -0.92 -15.38
CA GLU A 4 7.56 -2.39 -15.44
C GLU A 4 7.22 -2.90 -16.86
N HIS A 5 7.68 -4.11 -17.20
CA HIS A 5 7.28 -4.89 -18.38
C HIS A 5 6.68 -6.24 -17.94
N TYR A 6 5.54 -6.65 -18.54
CA TYR A 6 4.71 -7.80 -18.14
C TYR A 6 4.99 -9.05 -18.97
N TYR A 7 5.15 -10.21 -18.31
CA TYR A 7 4.58 -11.52 -18.66
C TYR A 7 4.46 -12.36 -17.37
N ASP A 8 3.61 -13.38 -17.39
CA ASP A 8 3.10 -14.23 -16.29
C ASP A 8 4.17 -15.06 -15.52
N GLU A 9 5.20 -14.41 -15.00
CA GLU A 9 6.28 -15.01 -14.21
C GLU A 9 6.39 -14.27 -12.87
N ASP A 10 6.64 -15.02 -11.81
CA ASP A 10 6.86 -14.52 -10.45
C ASP A 10 7.68 -13.21 -10.46
N LEU A 11 7.05 -12.09 -10.10
CA LEU A 11 7.63 -10.73 -10.16
C LEU A 11 8.72 -10.54 -9.11
N PHE A 12 9.89 -11.14 -9.33
CA PHE A 12 11.06 -10.96 -8.49
C PHE A 12 11.74 -9.63 -8.79
N VAL A 13 11.96 -8.82 -7.76
CA VAL A 13 12.67 -7.55 -7.88
C VAL A 13 14.17 -7.81 -7.88
N VAL A 14 14.77 -7.78 -9.08
CA VAL A 14 16.21 -8.00 -9.28
C VAL A 14 17.03 -6.71 -9.20
N ALA A 15 16.40 -5.55 -9.36
CA ALA A 15 17.05 -4.24 -9.30
C ALA A 15 16.02 -3.13 -9.03
N VAL A 16 16.51 -1.95 -8.68
CA VAL A 16 15.71 -0.71 -8.60
C VAL A 16 16.39 0.41 -9.37
N GLU A 17 15.58 1.26 -9.99
CA GLU A 17 16.02 2.51 -10.61
C GLU A 17 15.48 3.69 -9.80
N ILE A 18 16.41 4.50 -9.29
CA ILE A 18 16.08 5.60 -8.39
C ILE A 18 16.34 6.92 -9.10
N TYR A 19 15.31 7.75 -9.20
CA TYR A 19 15.41 9.08 -9.77
C TYR A 19 15.68 10.10 -8.68
N SER A 20 16.71 10.92 -8.87
CA SER A 20 16.96 12.11 -8.03
C SER A 20 16.40 13.35 -8.72
N SER A 21 15.47 14.05 -8.07
CA SER A 21 14.97 15.33 -8.56
C SER A 21 15.99 16.46 -8.44
N GLU A 22 16.96 16.34 -7.53
CA GLU A 22 18.03 17.33 -7.33
C GLU A 22 19.03 17.30 -8.49
N THR A 23 19.42 16.11 -8.95
CA THR A 23 20.40 15.96 -10.03
C THR A 23 19.78 15.70 -11.39
N GLY A 24 18.50 15.31 -11.44
CA GLY A 24 17.81 14.91 -12.67
C GLY A 24 18.26 13.56 -13.23
N ILE A 25 18.96 12.76 -12.45
CA ILE A 25 19.62 11.52 -12.89
C ILE A 25 18.93 10.29 -12.32
N TRP A 26 18.86 9.25 -13.15
CA TRP A 26 18.50 7.89 -12.74
C TRP A 26 19.75 7.11 -12.31
N VAL A 27 19.67 6.47 -11.15
CA VAL A 27 20.70 5.59 -10.64
C VAL A 27 20.16 4.17 -10.60
N PHE A 28 20.78 3.29 -11.38
CA PHE A 28 20.51 1.87 -11.35
C PHE A 28 21.23 1.20 -10.17
N LYS A 29 20.53 0.32 -9.45
CA LYS A 29 21.09 -0.48 -8.36
C LYS A 29 20.55 -1.90 -8.44
N GLU A 30 21.46 -2.86 -8.56
CA GLU A 30 21.12 -4.27 -8.39
C GLU A 30 20.61 -4.53 -6.98
N SER A 31 19.69 -5.50 -6.87
CA SER A 31 19.13 -5.94 -5.59
C SER A 31 20.24 -6.36 -4.64
N ARG A 32 20.17 -5.84 -3.41
CA ARG A 32 21.05 -6.22 -2.30
C ARG A 32 20.28 -6.76 -1.10
N TRP A 33 19.00 -7.12 -1.29
CA TRP A 33 18.26 -7.78 -0.22
C TRP A 33 18.88 -9.15 0.05
N SER A 34 18.98 -9.51 1.34
CA SER A 34 19.57 -10.78 1.78
C SER A 34 18.70 -12.00 1.46
N GLU A 35 17.43 -11.79 1.07
CA GLU A 35 16.51 -12.84 0.67
C GLU A 35 16.47 -12.95 -0.85
N TRP A 36 16.58 -14.18 -1.38
CA TRP A 36 16.72 -14.45 -2.81
C TRP A 36 15.42 -14.27 -3.61
N ASP A 37 14.28 -14.11 -2.92
CA ASP A 37 12.93 -14.15 -3.51
C ASP A 37 12.11 -12.91 -3.13
N ILE A 38 12.52 -11.73 -3.60
CA ILE A 38 11.80 -10.47 -3.39
C ILE A 38 10.63 -10.38 -4.38
N ARG A 39 9.54 -11.08 -4.09
CA ARG A 39 8.33 -11.06 -4.92
C ARG A 39 7.52 -9.78 -4.67
N PHE A 40 7.49 -8.86 -5.63
CA PHE A 40 6.68 -7.64 -5.53
C PHE A 40 5.19 -7.95 -5.66
N THR A 41 4.38 -7.39 -4.75
CA THR A 41 2.93 -7.62 -4.74
C THR A 41 2.12 -6.45 -5.33
N GLY A 42 2.78 -5.45 -5.93
CA GLY A 42 2.14 -4.38 -6.70
C GLY A 42 1.91 -3.06 -5.95
N GLN A 43 2.15 -2.98 -4.63
CA GLN A 43 1.95 -1.77 -3.84
C GLN A 43 3.24 -1.30 -3.15
N MET A 44 3.51 0.00 -3.28
CA MET A 44 4.66 0.67 -2.68
C MET A 44 4.27 2.00 -2.04
N THR A 45 5.05 2.43 -1.06
CA THR A 45 4.97 3.78 -0.48
C THR A 45 6.36 4.32 -0.22
N TYR A 46 6.55 5.61 -0.43
CA TYR A 46 7.72 6.31 0.09
C TYR A 46 7.41 6.84 1.49
N PHE A 47 8.30 6.58 2.45
CA PHE A 47 8.16 7.09 3.81
C PHE A 47 9.53 7.13 4.49
N ASN A 48 9.78 8.18 5.27
CA ASN A 48 10.97 8.36 6.10
C ASN A 48 12.33 7.98 5.45
N GLY A 49 12.52 8.36 4.18
CA GLY A 49 13.78 8.13 3.45
C GLY A 49 13.86 6.81 2.67
N PHE A 50 12.84 5.96 2.74
CA PHE A 50 12.82 4.64 2.13
C PHE A 50 11.62 4.45 1.21
N LEU A 51 11.84 3.70 0.13
CA LEU A 51 10.78 3.05 -0.61
C LEU A 51 10.45 1.74 0.09
N HIS A 52 9.19 1.54 0.47
CA HIS A 52 8.69 0.32 1.08
C HIS A 52 7.69 -0.36 0.14
N PHE A 53 7.75 -1.68 0.04
CA PHE A 53 6.76 -2.46 -0.68
C PHE A 53 6.56 -3.82 -0.02
N CYS A 54 5.33 -4.32 -0.13
CA CYS A 54 5.00 -5.65 0.36
C CYS A 54 5.68 -6.72 -0.51
N ILE A 55 6.16 -7.76 0.16
CA ILE A 55 6.63 -8.98 -0.47
C ILE A 55 5.84 -10.19 0.04
N ALA A 56 6.10 -11.36 -0.54
CA ALA A 56 5.53 -12.62 -0.06
C ALA A 56 5.85 -12.89 1.42
N SER A 57 5.15 -13.85 2.02
CA SER A 57 5.42 -14.32 3.39
C SER A 57 5.26 -13.25 4.49
N ASN A 58 4.33 -12.31 4.30
CA ASN A 58 4.00 -11.24 5.25
C ASN A 58 5.22 -10.41 5.70
N ALA A 59 6.03 -10.00 4.72
CA ALA A 59 7.18 -9.16 4.93
C ALA A 59 7.12 -7.89 4.06
N VAL A 60 7.94 -6.92 4.43
CA VAL A 60 8.10 -5.64 3.74
C VAL A 60 9.55 -5.51 3.36
N ALA A 61 9.82 -5.38 2.06
CA ALA A 61 11.12 -5.00 1.55
C ALA A 61 11.23 -3.48 1.51
N SER A 62 12.42 -2.96 1.77
CA SER A 62 12.68 -1.53 1.79
C SER A 62 14.07 -1.20 1.28
N VAL A 63 14.18 -0.08 0.57
CA VAL A 63 15.43 0.44 0.01
C VAL A 63 15.47 1.96 0.17
N ASP A 64 16.61 2.51 0.59
CA ASP A 64 16.74 3.96 0.72
C ASP A 64 16.81 4.67 -0.65
N THR A 65 16.63 5.99 -0.63
CA THR A 65 16.69 6.84 -1.84
C THR A 65 18.03 6.83 -2.59
N GLN A 66 19.09 6.27 -2.01
CA GLN A 66 20.42 6.20 -2.63
C GLN A 66 20.78 4.77 -3.05
N GLY A 67 19.90 3.80 -2.76
CA GLY A 67 20.13 2.37 -2.89
C GLY A 67 21.34 1.87 -2.09
N GLN A 68 21.59 2.42 -0.90
CA GLN A 68 22.71 2.04 -0.05
C GLN A 68 22.28 1.11 1.09
N ALA A 69 21.16 1.41 1.74
CA ALA A 69 20.53 0.58 2.76
C ALA A 69 19.36 -0.21 2.17
N TRP A 70 19.39 -1.53 2.41
CA TRP A 70 18.40 -2.49 1.94
C TRP A 70 17.96 -3.33 3.12
N ARG A 71 16.65 -3.45 3.34
CA ARG A 71 16.08 -4.11 4.52
C ARG A 71 14.90 -4.98 4.13
N VAL A 72 14.75 -6.09 4.82
CA VAL A 72 13.50 -6.88 4.85
C VAL A 72 13.06 -6.95 6.31
N SER A 73 11.82 -6.59 6.57
CA SER A 73 11.21 -6.67 7.90
C SER A 73 10.00 -7.59 7.86
N ARG A 74 9.95 -8.58 8.75
CA ARG A 74 8.81 -9.51 8.84
C ARG A 74 7.74 -8.93 9.75
N VAL A 75 6.50 -8.94 9.29
CA VAL A 75 5.37 -8.41 10.05
C VAL A 75 4.77 -9.48 10.95
N ARG A 76 4.76 -10.74 10.49
CA ARG A 76 4.33 -11.90 11.29
C ARG A 76 5.28 -13.07 11.07
N HIS A 77 5.73 -13.68 12.17
CA HIS A 77 6.36 -15.00 12.13
C HIS A 77 5.26 -16.05 12.00
N ASN A 78 5.30 -16.89 10.95
CA ASN A 78 4.36 -17.99 10.64
C ASN A 78 3.17 -17.66 9.72
N ALA A 79 3.40 -16.92 8.63
CA ALA A 79 2.39 -16.74 7.61
C ALA A 79 2.49 -17.79 6.50
N VAL A 80 1.43 -18.57 6.31
CA VAL A 80 1.19 -19.31 5.07
C VAL A 80 0.94 -18.28 3.97
N TYR A 81 1.70 -18.37 2.87
CA TYR A 81 1.61 -17.57 1.64
C TYR A 81 0.51 -16.50 1.64
N GLY A 82 0.82 -15.34 2.22
CA GLY A 82 -0.06 -14.17 2.17
C GLY A 82 -0.06 -13.60 0.75
N TYR A 83 -1.13 -13.82 -0.01
CA TYR A 83 -1.23 -13.35 -1.40
C TYR A 83 -1.71 -11.91 -1.54
N SER A 84 -2.12 -11.27 -0.44
CA SER A 84 -2.71 -9.94 -0.51
C SER A 84 -2.37 -9.17 0.77
N SER A 85 -1.62 -8.10 0.59
CA SER A 85 -1.24 -7.16 1.63
C SER A 85 -0.98 -5.80 1.04
N SER A 86 -1.07 -4.78 1.87
CA SER A 86 -0.89 -3.38 1.46
C SER A 86 0.05 -2.66 2.41
N ILE A 87 0.88 -1.78 1.86
CA ILE A 87 1.77 -0.91 2.62
C ILE A 87 1.43 0.54 2.32
N SER A 88 1.38 1.38 3.34
CA SER A 88 1.22 2.82 3.18
C SER A 88 1.68 3.55 4.44
N HIS A 89 1.42 4.86 4.52
CA HIS A 89 1.71 5.66 5.70
C HIS A 89 0.54 6.59 6.07
N SER A 90 0.40 6.87 7.36
CA SER A 90 -0.56 7.81 7.92
C SER A 90 -0.04 8.36 9.25
N GLN A 91 -0.15 9.68 9.45
CA GLN A 91 0.25 10.40 10.66
C GLN A 91 1.68 10.10 11.08
N GLY A 92 2.61 10.11 10.13
CA GLY A 92 4.02 9.85 10.41
C GLY A 92 4.31 8.41 10.85
N ARG A 93 3.44 7.45 10.50
CA ARG A 93 3.64 6.03 10.78
C ARG A 93 3.54 5.24 9.49
N LEU A 94 4.36 4.20 9.38
CA LEU A 94 4.25 3.21 8.31
C LEU A 94 3.24 2.14 8.74
N LEU A 95 2.29 1.82 7.86
CA LEU A 95 1.21 0.87 8.09
C LEU A 95 1.30 -0.29 7.13
N TYR A 96 1.25 -1.50 7.68
CA TYR A 96 1.06 -2.73 6.92
C TYR A 96 -0.35 -3.27 7.16
N VAL A 97 -1.02 -3.68 6.09
CA VAL A 97 -2.37 -4.23 6.15
C VAL A 97 -2.37 -5.65 5.59
N ASP A 98 -2.65 -6.61 6.47
CA ASP A 98 -2.94 -8.00 6.10
C ASP A 98 -4.43 -8.09 5.77
N ASN A 99 -4.74 -8.22 4.49
CA ASN A 99 -6.11 -8.14 4.00
C ASN A 99 -6.70 -9.51 3.66
N ASN A 100 -5.92 -10.62 3.78
CA ASN A 100 -6.22 -12.00 3.35
C ASN A 100 -7.65 -12.17 2.79
N VAL A 101 -7.78 -11.85 1.50
CA VAL A 101 -9.08 -11.68 0.83
C VAL A 101 -9.80 -13.00 0.60
N TRP A 102 -9.08 -14.13 0.64
CA TRP A 102 -9.63 -15.44 0.30
C TRP A 102 -10.14 -16.23 1.51
N GLN A 103 -9.51 -16.08 2.67
CA GLN A 103 -9.74 -17.03 3.77
C GLN A 103 -10.25 -16.39 5.06
N ASN A 104 -10.12 -15.07 5.24
CA ASN A 104 -10.43 -14.42 6.51
C ASN A 104 -11.52 -13.33 6.36
N ASP A 105 -12.42 -13.24 7.32
CA ASP A 105 -13.41 -12.16 7.44
C ASP A 105 -12.85 -10.94 8.16
N THR A 106 -11.58 -11.01 8.56
CA THR A 106 -10.88 -9.93 9.26
C THR A 106 -9.75 -9.37 8.41
N LEU A 107 -9.55 -8.06 8.46
CA LEU A 107 -8.37 -7.35 7.98
C LEU A 107 -7.55 -6.90 9.21
N SER A 108 -6.24 -7.11 9.22
CA SER A 108 -5.38 -6.73 10.35
C SER A 108 -4.44 -5.59 9.95
N ILE A 109 -4.32 -4.57 10.81
CA ILE A 109 -3.45 -3.42 10.60
C ILE A 109 -2.29 -3.48 11.60
N TYR A 110 -1.09 -3.28 11.07
CA TYR A 110 0.17 -3.22 11.79
C TYR A 110 0.83 -1.86 11.60
N ILE A 111 1.54 -1.39 12.63
CA ILE A 111 2.34 -0.17 12.58
C ILE A 111 3.80 -0.53 12.85
N LEU A 112 4.73 0.07 12.12
CA LEU A 112 6.15 0.02 12.45
C LEU A 112 6.44 0.91 13.68
N GLU A 113 7.00 0.34 14.75
CA GLU A 113 7.18 1.04 16.04
C GLU A 113 8.27 2.11 16.00
N ASP A 114 9.47 1.76 15.53
CA ASP A 114 10.61 2.67 15.41
C ASP A 114 11.33 2.45 14.08
N HIS A 115 11.18 3.43 13.18
CA HIS A 115 11.84 3.40 11.88
C HIS A 115 13.35 3.67 11.98
N ASN A 116 13.82 4.32 13.04
CA ASN A 116 15.24 4.65 13.22
C ASN A 116 16.04 3.49 13.85
N SER A 117 15.34 2.47 14.36
CA SER A 117 15.95 1.26 14.88
C SER A 117 16.76 0.50 13.81
N GLU A 118 17.78 -0.23 14.26
CA GLU A 118 18.52 -1.19 13.44
C GLU A 118 17.62 -2.36 13.02
N GLU A 119 16.74 -2.79 13.93
CA GLU A 119 15.74 -3.84 13.70
C GLU A 119 14.33 -3.24 13.68
N TRP A 120 13.57 -3.56 12.63
CA TRP A 120 12.23 -3.01 12.40
C TRP A 120 11.15 -3.97 12.92
N THR A 121 10.53 -3.58 14.03
CA THR A 121 9.46 -4.34 14.68
C THR A 121 8.08 -3.76 14.35
N TRP A 122 7.16 -4.66 14.00
CA TRP A 122 5.79 -4.33 13.66
C TRP A 122 4.84 -4.66 14.82
N ALA A 123 4.11 -3.66 15.31
CA ALA A 123 3.09 -3.80 16.33
C ALA A 123 1.70 -3.96 15.73
N PHE A 124 0.90 -4.87 16.27
CA PHE A 124 -0.51 -4.95 15.92
C PHE A 124 -1.26 -3.71 16.42
N LYS A 125 -1.97 -3.02 15.51
CA LYS A 125 -2.81 -1.87 15.85
C LYS A 125 -4.24 -2.28 16.13
N GLN A 126 -4.87 -2.91 15.14
CA GLN A 126 -6.30 -3.24 15.19
C GLN A 126 -6.67 -4.25 14.12
N SER A 127 -7.85 -4.84 14.27
CA SER A 127 -8.54 -5.63 13.27
C SER A 127 -9.83 -4.94 12.82
N ILE A 128 -10.19 -5.13 11.56
CA ILE A 128 -11.46 -4.68 11.00
C ILE A 128 -12.23 -5.90 10.55
N TYR A 129 -13.48 -6.03 11.00
CA TYR A 129 -14.38 -7.08 10.55
C TYR A 129 -14.98 -6.66 9.20
N LYS A 130 -14.64 -7.40 8.14
CA LYS A 130 -15.01 -7.08 6.75
C LYS A 130 -16.53 -7.01 6.55
N PRO A 131 -17.37 -7.87 7.18
CA PRO A 131 -18.81 -7.73 7.09
C PRO A 131 -19.36 -6.39 7.58
N ASP A 132 -18.71 -5.72 8.53
CA ASP A 132 -19.13 -4.39 9.00
C ASP A 132 -18.87 -3.30 7.95
N LEU A 133 -17.90 -3.50 7.05
CA LEU A 133 -17.60 -2.59 5.94
C LEU A 133 -18.43 -2.90 4.69
N PHE A 134 -18.43 -4.17 4.27
CA PHE A 134 -18.88 -4.60 2.94
C PHE A 134 -20.22 -5.34 2.97
N GLY A 135 -20.77 -5.59 4.16
CA GLY A 135 -21.90 -6.48 4.36
C GLY A 135 -21.52 -7.97 4.30
N PRO A 136 -22.50 -8.88 4.36
CA PRO A 136 -22.24 -10.32 4.45
C PRO A 136 -21.30 -10.84 3.35
N ARG A 137 -20.43 -11.77 3.74
CA ARG A 137 -19.52 -12.45 2.81
C ARG A 137 -20.32 -13.27 1.79
N PRO A 138 -19.95 -13.26 0.50
CA PRO A 138 -20.53 -14.16 -0.50
C PRO A 138 -20.40 -15.63 -0.08
N ALA A 139 -21.41 -16.45 -0.39
CA ALA A 139 -21.39 -17.89 -0.11
C ALA A 139 -20.33 -18.65 -0.93
N GLN A 140 -19.94 -18.11 -2.08
CA GLN A 140 -18.89 -18.63 -2.95
C GLN A 140 -17.94 -17.48 -3.30
N GLY A 141 -16.63 -17.66 -3.09
CA GLY A 141 -15.61 -16.68 -3.44
C GLY A 141 -14.92 -15.98 -2.26
N GLY A 142 -14.02 -15.05 -2.63
CA GLY A 142 -13.31 -14.18 -1.71
C GLY A 142 -14.09 -12.89 -1.42
N TRP A 143 -13.38 -11.92 -0.87
CA TRP A 143 -13.88 -10.57 -0.67
C TRP A 143 -13.56 -9.68 -1.87
N ASP A 144 -14.58 -9.10 -2.50
CA ASP A 144 -14.46 -8.24 -3.69
C ASP A 144 -14.36 -6.75 -3.28
N TYR A 145 -13.19 -6.37 -2.75
CA TYR A 145 -12.88 -4.98 -2.43
C TYR A 145 -11.40 -4.64 -2.65
N TYR A 146 -11.12 -3.35 -2.77
CA TYR A 146 -9.77 -2.81 -2.90
C TYR A 146 -9.50 -1.76 -1.84
N ILE A 147 -8.26 -1.69 -1.37
CA ILE A 147 -7.78 -0.53 -0.62
C ILE A 147 -7.38 0.54 -1.64
N ALA A 148 -8.18 1.59 -1.72
CA ALA A 148 -8.02 2.65 -2.71
C ALA A 148 -6.90 3.63 -2.31
N ALA A 149 -6.82 3.98 -1.03
CA ALA A 149 -5.82 4.92 -0.53
C ALA A 149 -5.73 4.92 1.00
N PHE A 150 -4.67 5.51 1.52
CA PHE A 150 -4.55 5.91 2.92
C PHE A 150 -4.42 7.43 2.97
N HIS A 151 -5.14 8.09 3.88
CA HIS A 151 -4.95 9.52 4.09
C HIS A 151 -3.65 9.74 4.88
N PRO A 152 -2.66 10.47 4.35
CA PRO A 152 -1.32 10.56 4.92
C PRO A 152 -1.30 11.22 6.31
N ASN A 153 -2.33 11.99 6.66
CA ASN A 153 -2.43 12.70 7.95
C ASN A 153 -3.69 12.36 8.77
N GLY A 154 -4.59 11.54 8.23
CA GLY A 154 -6.00 11.54 8.67
C GLY A 154 -6.41 10.32 9.48
N ASP A 155 -5.54 9.30 9.56
CA ASP A 155 -5.93 7.98 10.06
C ASP A 155 -7.16 7.40 9.35
N LEU A 156 -7.32 7.75 8.07
CA LEU A 156 -8.38 7.23 7.21
C LEU A 156 -7.82 6.21 6.23
N VAL A 157 -8.54 5.11 6.06
CA VAL A 157 -8.33 4.14 4.97
C VAL A 157 -9.51 4.24 4.03
N PHE A 158 -9.25 4.37 2.73
CA PHE A 158 -10.31 4.37 1.72
C PHE A 158 -10.43 2.98 1.11
N PHE A 159 -11.65 2.46 1.10
CA PHE A 159 -11.99 1.18 0.52
C PHE A 159 -12.94 1.38 -0.65
N TYR A 160 -12.75 0.57 -1.69
CA TYR A 160 -13.68 0.46 -2.78
C TYR A 160 -14.35 -0.92 -2.73
N ASP A 161 -15.64 -0.94 -2.43
CA ASP A 161 -16.51 -2.12 -2.45
C ASP A 161 -16.94 -2.36 -3.89
N GLU A 162 -16.37 -3.38 -4.54
CA GLU A 162 -16.63 -3.64 -5.94
C GLU A 162 -18.05 -4.16 -6.18
N ARG A 163 -18.60 -4.90 -5.22
CA ARG A 163 -19.94 -5.50 -5.34
C ARG A 163 -21.02 -4.43 -5.33
N GLN A 164 -20.91 -3.47 -4.41
CA GLN A 164 -21.86 -2.36 -4.31
C GLN A 164 -21.44 -1.12 -5.10
N LYS A 165 -20.26 -1.15 -5.73
CA LYS A 165 -19.64 -0.02 -6.42
C LYS A 165 -19.51 1.21 -5.53
N ARG A 166 -19.20 1.04 -4.23
CA ARG A 166 -19.14 2.13 -3.25
C ARG A 166 -17.71 2.50 -2.90
N LEU A 167 -17.40 3.79 -2.91
CA LEU A 167 -16.20 4.32 -2.27
C LEU A 167 -16.52 4.70 -0.83
N MET A 168 -15.69 4.25 0.11
CA MET A 168 -15.92 4.41 1.54
C MET A 168 -14.64 4.85 2.24
N SER A 169 -14.76 5.60 3.32
CA SER A 169 -13.68 5.87 4.26
C SER A 169 -13.91 5.13 5.57
N TYR A 170 -12.84 4.59 6.13
CA TYR A 170 -12.80 4.01 7.46
C TYR A 170 -11.88 4.84 8.35
N ASP A 171 -12.42 5.34 9.45
CA ASP A 171 -11.68 6.03 10.50
C ASP A 171 -11.02 5.01 11.43
N MET A 172 -9.68 4.91 11.36
CA MET A 172 -8.93 3.98 12.20
C MET A 172 -8.94 4.36 13.69
N LYS A 173 -9.18 5.64 14.02
CA LYS A 173 -9.18 6.11 15.40
C LYS A 173 -10.48 5.76 16.12
N HIS A 174 -11.61 5.94 15.45
CA HIS A 174 -12.94 5.73 16.04
C HIS A 174 -13.62 4.44 15.57
N GLY A 175 -13.08 3.76 14.55
CA GLY A 175 -13.64 2.55 13.98
C GLY A 175 -14.90 2.78 13.14
N HIS A 176 -15.13 4.01 12.69
CA HIS A 176 -16.34 4.37 11.94
C HIS A 176 -16.13 4.24 10.43
N VAL A 177 -17.17 3.74 9.74
CA VAL A 177 -17.22 3.69 8.28
C VAL A 177 -18.18 4.77 7.77
N HIS A 178 -17.79 5.42 6.69
CA HIS A 178 -18.60 6.40 5.99
C HIS A 178 -18.59 6.11 4.49
N VAL A 179 -19.77 5.98 3.88
CA VAL A 179 -19.90 5.83 2.43
C VAL A 179 -19.80 7.21 1.80
N ILE A 180 -18.82 7.41 0.93
CA ILE A 180 -18.56 8.69 0.26
C ILE A 180 -19.47 8.83 -0.96
N CYS A 181 -19.45 7.83 -1.86
CA CYS A 181 -20.26 7.83 -3.08
C CYS A 181 -20.41 6.43 -3.69
N THR A 182 -21.26 6.32 -4.73
CA THR A 182 -21.43 5.12 -5.56
C THR A 182 -20.92 5.41 -6.99
N LEU A 183 -19.99 4.62 -7.51
CA LEU A 183 -19.22 4.83 -8.74
C LEU A 183 -19.77 4.07 -9.97
N GLY A 184 -21.07 3.75 -9.98
CA GLY A 184 -21.68 2.81 -10.94
C GLY A 184 -21.58 3.15 -12.43
N GLU A 185 -21.30 4.40 -12.81
CA GLU A 185 -21.24 4.84 -14.22
C GLU A 185 -19.81 4.90 -14.80
N VAL A 186 -18.82 5.24 -13.99
CA VAL A 186 -17.43 5.48 -14.44
C VAL A 186 -16.74 4.19 -14.93
N LEU A 187 -17.13 3.04 -14.37
CA LEU A 187 -16.40 1.79 -14.57
C LEU A 187 -16.89 0.93 -15.74
N LYS A 188 -18.05 1.26 -16.34
CA LYS A 188 -18.51 0.59 -17.57
C LYS A 188 -17.61 0.85 -18.78
N LEU A 189 -16.89 1.97 -18.78
CA LEU A 189 -16.03 2.37 -19.90
C LEU A 189 -14.66 1.66 -19.93
N VAL A 190 -14.29 0.96 -18.84
CA VAL A 190 -12.93 0.40 -18.66
C VAL A 190 -12.91 -1.14 -18.71
N HIS A 191 -14.06 -1.80 -18.85
CA HIS A 191 -14.17 -3.26 -18.97
C HIS A 191 -13.76 -3.76 -20.37
N GLY A 192 -12.46 -3.69 -20.68
CA GLY A 192 -11.79 -4.65 -21.55
C GLY A 192 -11.26 -5.81 -20.70
N GLU A 193 -11.35 -7.04 -21.19
CA GLU A 193 -10.91 -8.24 -20.48
C GLU A 193 -9.43 -8.09 -20.03
N TYR A 194 -9.13 -8.42 -18.77
CA TYR A 194 -7.80 -8.35 -18.12
C TYR A 194 -7.30 -6.97 -17.62
N TYR A 195 -7.94 -6.37 -16.60
CA TYR A 195 -7.30 -5.30 -15.82
C TYR A 195 -7.32 -5.56 -14.31
N ASP A 196 -6.15 -5.35 -13.69
CA ASP A 196 -6.00 -5.25 -12.24
C ASP A 196 -6.64 -3.95 -11.75
N VAL A 197 -7.84 -4.10 -11.20
CA VAL A 197 -8.66 -3.12 -10.49
C VAL A 197 -7.91 -2.35 -9.38
N ARG A 198 -6.74 -2.83 -8.92
CA ARG A 198 -5.79 -2.04 -8.11
C ARG A 198 -5.33 -0.74 -8.79
N ARG A 199 -5.46 -0.63 -10.12
CA ARG A 199 -5.10 0.56 -10.91
C ARG A 199 -6.21 1.59 -11.06
N LEU A 200 -7.42 1.34 -10.53
CA LEU A 200 -8.54 2.28 -10.65
C LEU A 200 -8.36 3.55 -9.80
N PHE A 201 -7.58 3.46 -8.72
CA PHE A 201 -7.31 4.57 -7.83
C PHE A 201 -5.84 4.91 -7.92
N LEU A 202 -5.55 6.12 -8.40
CA LEU A 202 -4.20 6.67 -8.29
C LEU A 202 -3.88 6.84 -6.81
N PRO A 203 -2.60 6.64 -6.40
CA PRO A 203 -2.20 6.89 -5.02
C PRO A 203 -2.62 8.30 -4.62
N TYR A 204 -3.11 8.44 -3.39
CA TYR A 204 -3.53 9.73 -2.87
C TYR A 204 -2.37 10.74 -2.99
N VAL A 205 -2.57 11.78 -3.81
CA VAL A 205 -1.64 12.91 -3.95
C VAL A 205 -2.19 14.04 -3.09
N PRO A 206 -1.60 14.31 -1.89
CA PRO A 206 -2.00 15.48 -1.12
C PRO A 206 -1.78 16.74 -1.95
N LEU A 207 -2.78 17.61 -1.98
CA LEU A 207 -2.62 18.94 -2.53
C LEU A 207 -1.72 19.74 -1.58
N TYR A 208 -0.43 19.79 -1.88
CA TYR A 208 0.48 20.73 -1.24
C TYR A 208 0.18 22.12 -1.79
N SER A 209 -0.82 22.81 -1.23
CA SER A 209 -0.98 24.24 -1.44
C SER A 209 0.16 24.94 -0.72
N GLY A 210 1.29 25.13 -1.41
CA GLY A 210 2.38 25.94 -0.90
C GLY A 210 1.86 27.34 -0.56
N ALA A 211 2.09 27.80 0.66
CA ALA A 211 2.03 29.23 0.93
C ALA A 211 3.12 29.85 0.03
N LEU A 212 2.70 30.53 -1.04
CA LEU A 212 3.60 31.39 -1.79
C LEU A 212 4.18 32.37 -0.78
N ALA A 213 5.48 32.25 -0.52
CA ALA A 213 6.20 33.25 0.24
C ALA A 213 5.89 34.59 -0.42
N SER A 214 5.25 35.48 0.33
CA SER A 214 4.99 36.83 -0.14
C SER A 214 6.35 37.45 -0.44
N PRO A 215 6.58 38.03 -1.64
CA PRO A 215 7.84 38.68 -1.92
C PRO A 215 8.03 39.79 -0.90
N SER A 216 9.13 39.74 -0.16
CA SER A 216 9.56 40.83 0.71
C SER A 216 9.80 42.04 -0.17
N ILE A 217 8.91 43.03 -0.05
CA ILE A 217 9.10 44.35 -0.64
C ILE A 217 10.17 45.04 0.21
N ASN A 218 11.37 45.18 -0.36
CA ASN A 218 12.34 46.20 0.04
C ASN A 218 12.03 47.49 -0.69
#